data_AF-A0A3D1TQV1-F1
#
_entry.id   AF-A0A3D1TQV1-F1
#
_cell.length_a   1.000
_cell.length_b   1.000
_cell.length_c   1.000
_cell.angle_alpha   90.00
_cell.angle_beta   90.00
_cell.angle_gamma   90.00
#
_symmetry.space_group_name_H-M   'P 1'
#
loop_
_entity.id
_entity.type
_entity.pdbx_description
1 polymer ?
#
loop_
_entity_poly.entity_id
_entity_poly.type
_entity_poly.pdbx_seq_one_letter_code
_entity_poly.pdbx_strand_id
1 'polypeptide(L)'
;MEDGRVLGAQDLILAVFRLAVADYLGTWYGHDEPAPAKRTNGRFRADAEKFLRGAWAAYLGDLVGLESAAVWRWTHRLMCTGGYFPPLDCVLIGKANRCKAA
;
A
#
# COMPACT_ATOMS: atom_id res chain seq x y z
N MET A 1 -1.30 -4.54 -28.93
CA MET A 1 -2.45 -4.07 -28.10
C MET A 1 -2.64 -4.87 -26.82
N GLU A 2 -1.81 -5.87 -26.52
CA GLU A 2 -1.88 -6.62 -25.26
C GLU A 2 -1.07 -5.97 -24.13
N ASP A 3 0.01 -5.27 -24.46
CA ASP A 3 0.88 -4.58 -23.49
C ASP A 3 0.13 -3.54 -22.64
N GLY A 4 -0.83 -2.81 -23.22
CA GLY A 4 -1.62 -1.81 -22.49
C GLY A 4 -2.58 -2.42 -21.45
N ARG A 5 -3.08 -3.64 -21.69
CA ARG A 5 -3.96 -4.34 -20.74
C ARG A 5 -3.18 -4.92 -19.57
N VAL A 6 -1.96 -5.41 -19.83
CA VAL A 6 -1.06 -5.93 -18.80
C VAL A 6 -0.62 -4.79 -17.86
N LEU A 7 -0.24 -3.64 -18.42
CA LEU A 7 0.12 -2.46 -17.62
C LEU A 7 -1.05 -1.96 -16.77
N GLY A 8 -2.25 -1.85 -17.35
CA GLY A 8 -3.43 -1.43 -16.59
C GLY A 8 -3.83 -2.40 -15.47
N ALA A 9 -3.65 -3.71 -15.67
CA ALA A 9 -3.89 -4.71 -14.63
C ALA A 9 -2.87 -4.60 -13.49
N GLN A 10 -1.59 -4.33 -13.80
CA GLN A 10 -0.55 -4.12 -12.78
C GLN A 10 -0.83 -2.85 -11.96
N ASP A 11 -1.17 -1.74 -12.61
CA ASP A 11 -1.53 -0.49 -11.92
C ASP A 11 -2.76 -0.66 -11.02
N LEU A 12 -3.76 -1.41 -11.47
CA LEU A 12 -4.93 -1.72 -10.65
C LEU A 12 -4.55 -2.54 -9.41
N ILE A 13 -3.72 -3.56 -9.56
CA ILE A 13 -3.25 -4.37 -8.43
C ILE A 13 -2.49 -3.49 -7.44
N LEU A 14 -1.58 -2.64 -7.91
CA LEU A 14 -0.86 -1.69 -7.05
C LEU A 14 -1.82 -0.73 -6.34
N ALA A 15 -2.83 -0.21 -7.03
CA ALA A 15 -3.86 0.65 -6.41
C ALA A 15 -4.64 -0.08 -5.30
N VAL A 16 -4.97 -1.37 -5.48
CA VAL A 16 -5.61 -2.18 -4.44
C VAL A 16 -4.70 -2.33 -3.21
N PHE A 17 -3.41 -2.59 -3.41
CA PHE A 17 -2.45 -2.63 -2.31
C PHE A 17 -2.31 -1.29 -1.59
N ARG A 18 -2.21 -0.18 -2.33
CA ARG A 18 -2.16 1.18 -1.75
C ARG A 18 -3.40 1.46 -0.91
N LEU A 19 -4.59 1.12 -1.41
CA LEU A 19 -5.85 1.29 -0.69
C LEU A 19 -5.89 0.45 0.60
N ALA A 20 -5.53 -0.82 0.53
CA ALA A 20 -5.50 -1.69 1.72
C ALA A 20 -4.52 -1.17 2.79
N VAL A 21 -3.34 -0.71 2.38
CA VAL A 21 -2.37 -0.10 3.30
C VAL A 21 -2.96 1.18 3.91
N ALA A 22 -3.59 2.04 3.10
CA ALA A 22 -4.21 3.27 3.56
C ALA A 22 -5.35 3.03 4.56
N ASP A 23 -6.22 2.04 4.29
CA ASP A 23 -7.32 1.65 5.16
C ASP A 23 -6.82 1.07 6.49
N TYR A 24 -5.74 0.28 6.46
CA TYR A 24 -5.13 -0.26 7.68
C TYR A 24 -4.49 0.85 8.53
N LEU A 25 -3.78 1.78 7.89
CA LEU A 25 -3.11 2.89 8.55
C LEU A 25 -4.08 4.00 8.99
N GLY A 26 -5.30 3.99 8.47
CA GLY A 26 -6.28 5.04 8.71
C GLY A 26 -5.89 6.35 8.03
N THR A 27 -5.42 6.28 6.79
CA THR A 27 -5.03 7.45 5.99
C THR A 27 -5.83 7.52 4.68
N TRP A 28 -6.01 8.72 4.15
CA TRP A 28 -6.64 8.93 2.84
C TRP A 28 -5.65 8.57 1.72
N TYR A 29 -6.13 7.85 0.71
CA TYR A 29 -5.40 7.59 -0.52
C TYR A 29 -5.94 8.48 -1.64
N GLY A 30 -5.12 9.41 -2.12
CA GLY A 30 -5.38 10.20 -3.33
C GLY A 30 -4.56 9.65 -4.49
N HIS A 31 -5.21 9.37 -5.61
CA HIS A 31 -4.55 8.83 -6.80
C HIS A 31 -3.67 9.86 -7.52
N ASP A 32 -4.04 11.15 -7.47
CA ASP A 32 -3.50 12.14 -8.41
C ASP A 32 -2.32 13.00 -7.91
N GLU A 33 -2.13 13.22 -6.60
CA GLU A 33 -1.01 14.02 -6.09
C GLU A 33 -0.63 13.65 -4.64
N PRO A 34 0.61 13.95 -4.18
CA PRO A 34 1.01 13.80 -2.79
C PRO A 34 0.31 14.85 -1.91
N ALA A 35 -0.98 14.69 -1.69
CA ALA A 35 -1.73 15.47 -0.72
C ALA A 35 -1.32 15.03 0.71
N PRO A 36 -1.30 15.96 1.69
CA PRO A 36 -1.05 15.61 3.07
C PRO A 36 -2.03 14.52 3.52
N ALA A 37 -1.49 13.41 4.06
CA ALA A 37 -2.28 12.26 4.49
C ALA A 37 -3.34 12.69 5.51
N LYS A 38 -4.60 12.78 5.07
CA LYS A 38 -5.73 13.02 5.97
C LYS A 38 -6.02 11.73 6.72
N ARG A 39 -6.18 11.80 8.04
CA ARG A 39 -6.56 10.63 8.84
C ARG A 39 -8.01 10.25 8.54
N THR A 40 -8.26 8.97 8.32
CA THR A 40 -9.59 8.37 8.27
C THR A 40 -9.89 7.67 9.59
N ASN A 41 -11.17 7.41 9.87
CA ASN A 41 -11.60 6.73 11.09
C ASN A 41 -11.18 5.25 11.18
N GLY A 42 -10.33 4.75 10.28
CA GLY A 42 -9.82 3.37 10.34
C GLY A 42 -10.92 2.31 10.26
N ARG A 43 -12.09 2.64 9.70
CA ARG A 43 -13.29 1.78 9.67
C ARG A 43 -13.03 0.42 9.03
N PHE A 44 -12.13 0.37 8.04
CA PHE A 44 -11.82 -0.83 7.27
C PHE A 44 -10.52 -1.52 7.71
N ARG A 45 -9.94 -1.11 8.85
CA ARG A 45 -8.64 -1.62 9.31
C ARG A 45 -8.60 -3.15 9.45
N ALA A 46 -9.64 -3.76 10.01
CA ALA A 46 -9.69 -5.22 10.21
C ALA A 46 -9.76 -5.98 8.87
N ASP A 47 -10.54 -5.49 7.92
CA ASP A 47 -10.66 -6.08 6.58
C ASP A 47 -9.37 -5.91 5.79
N ALA A 48 -8.74 -4.73 5.90
CA ALA A 48 -7.46 -4.44 5.29
C ALA A 48 -6.33 -5.31 5.84
N GLU A 49 -6.28 -5.53 7.16
CA GLU A 49 -5.36 -6.49 7.78
C GLU A 49 -5.57 -7.90 7.23
N LYS A 50 -6.82 -8.36 7.18
CA LYS A 50 -7.18 -9.69 6.67
C LYS A 50 -6.76 -9.85 5.21
N PHE A 51 -6.95 -8.81 4.38
CA PHE A 51 -6.49 -8.80 2.99
C PHE A 51 -4.97 -8.90 2.91
N LEU A 52 -4.23 -8.01 3.57
CA LEU A 52 -2.76 -7.93 3.50
C LEU A 52 -2.06 -9.21 4.00
N ARG A 53 -2.69 -9.94 4.93
CA ARG A 53 -2.19 -11.23 5.45
C ARG A 53 -2.72 -12.44 4.68
N GLY A 54 -3.66 -12.25 3.76
CA GLY A 54 -4.38 -13.32 3.08
C GLY A 54 -3.67 -13.85 1.84
N ALA A 55 -4.10 -15.04 1.41
CA ALA A 55 -3.61 -15.67 0.19
C ALA A 55 -3.86 -14.83 -1.07
N TRP A 56 -4.90 -13.99 -1.06
CA TRP A 56 -5.19 -13.06 -2.16
C TRP A 56 -4.11 -11.99 -2.32
N ALA A 57 -3.63 -11.40 -1.23
CA ALA A 57 -2.52 -10.46 -1.31
C ALA A 57 -1.23 -11.17 -1.75
N ALA A 58 -0.97 -12.40 -1.30
CA ALA A 58 0.16 -13.18 -1.81
C ALA A 58 0.09 -13.37 -3.33
N TYR A 59 -1.03 -13.88 -3.83
CA TYR A 59 -1.24 -14.12 -5.26
C TYR A 59 -1.14 -12.85 -6.10
N LEU A 60 -1.81 -11.77 -5.70
CA LEU A 60 -1.79 -10.50 -6.43
C LEU A 60 -0.41 -9.85 -6.38
N GLY A 61 0.30 -9.98 -5.26
CA GLY A 61 1.67 -9.49 -5.11
C GLY A 61 2.61 -10.18 -6.09
N ASP A 62 2.54 -11.51 -6.20
CA ASP A 62 3.37 -12.29 -7.12
C ASP A 62 3.17 -11.86 -8.58
N LEU A 63 1.94 -11.51 -8.98
CA LEU A 63 1.64 -11.03 -10.33
C LEU A 63 2.32 -9.69 -10.69
N VAL A 64 2.63 -8.87 -9.69
CA VAL A 64 3.26 -7.54 -9.87
C VAL A 64 4.69 -7.48 -9.31
N GLY A 65 5.26 -8.61 -8.90
CA GLY A 65 6.61 -8.68 -8.31
C GLY A 65 6.74 -8.05 -6.93
N LEU A 66 5.64 -8.01 -6.16
CA LEU A 66 5.56 -7.42 -4.83
C LEU A 66 5.38 -8.50 -3.75
N GLU A 67 6.26 -8.48 -2.74
CA GLU A 67 6.15 -9.39 -1.61
C GLU A 67 5.11 -8.85 -0.59
N SER A 68 3.89 -9.37 -0.63
CA SER A 68 2.80 -8.96 0.28
C SER A 68 3.18 -9.06 1.77
N ALA A 69 3.97 -10.07 2.14
CA ALA A 69 4.49 -10.23 3.50
C ALA A 69 5.45 -9.10 3.90
N ALA A 70 6.26 -8.58 2.97
CA ALA A 70 7.09 -7.41 3.21
C ALA A 70 6.21 -6.16 3.39
N VAL A 71 5.20 -5.97 2.54
CA VAL A 71 4.26 -4.85 2.66
C VAL A 71 3.53 -4.87 4.01
N TRP A 72 3.06 -6.02 4.46
CA TRP A 72 2.45 -6.17 5.78
C TRP A 72 3.42 -5.79 6.91
N ARG A 73 4.65 -6.34 6.90
CA ARG A 73 5.67 -6.05 7.94
C ARG A 73 5.96 -4.55 8.03
N TRP A 74 6.12 -3.88 6.90
CA TRP A 74 6.38 -2.44 6.86
C TRP A 74 5.18 -1.62 7.33
N THR A 75 3.99 -1.96 6.84
CA THR A 75 2.73 -1.29 7.20
C THR A 75 2.46 -1.40 8.71
N HIS A 76 2.62 -2.59 9.27
CA HIS A 76 2.48 -2.83 10.70
C HIS A 76 3.50 -2.04 11.51
N ARG A 77 4.77 -2.01 11.08
CA ARG A 77 5.82 -1.20 11.73
C ARG A 77 5.47 0.28 11.75
N LEU A 78 5.03 0.84 10.62
CA LEU A 78 4.67 2.24 10.50
C LEU A 78 3.55 2.62 11.49
N MET A 79 2.52 1.77 11.58
CA MET A 79 1.43 1.95 12.53
C MET A 79 1.90 1.99 13.98
N CYS A 80 2.83 1.13 14.37
CA CYS A 80 3.40 1.12 15.73
C CYS A 80 4.27 2.34 16.03
N THR A 81 4.92 2.94 15.02
CA THR A 81 5.86 4.06 15.21
C THR A 81 5.21 5.44 15.31
N GLY A 82 3.93 5.60 14.96
CA GLY A 82 3.10 6.79 15.25
C GLY A 82 3.56 8.16 14.68
N GLY A 83 4.72 8.24 14.02
CA GLY A 83 5.37 9.50 13.66
C GLY A 83 5.07 10.00 12.24
N TYR A 84 5.57 9.30 11.22
CA TYR A 84 5.52 9.74 9.82
C TYR A 84 4.96 8.63 8.93
N PHE A 85 3.92 8.94 8.16
CA PHE A 85 3.41 8.08 7.10
C PHE A 85 4.12 8.46 5.81
N PRO A 86 5.10 7.65 5.34
CA PRO A 86 5.72 7.89 4.05
C PRO A 86 4.69 7.69 2.93
N PRO A 87 4.95 8.23 1.72
CA PRO A 87 4.15 7.90 0.54
C PRO A 87 3.92 6.39 0.44
N LEU A 88 2.70 5.97 0.08
CA LEU A 88 2.35 4.54 0.04
C LEU A 88 3.25 3.77 -0.93
N ASP A 89 3.76 4.42 -1.98
CA ASP A 89 4.78 3.85 -2.87
C ASP A 89 6.05 3.44 -2.13
N CYS A 90 6.48 4.21 -1.12
CA CYS A 90 7.63 3.86 -0.29
C CYS A 90 7.34 2.62 0.57
N VAL A 91 6.08 2.44 0.98
CA VAL A 91 5.63 1.27 1.75
C VAL A 91 5.59 0.02 0.87
N LEU A 92 5.08 0.14 -0.35
CA LEU A 92 5.02 -0.96 -1.32
C LEU A 92 6.40 -1.39 -1.82
N ILE A 93 7.33 -0.45 -1.97
CA ILE A 93 8.72 -0.74 -2.39
C ILE A 93 9.57 -1.22 -1.20
N GLY A 94 9.07 -1.14 0.04
CA GLY A 94 9.83 -1.49 1.24
C GLY A 94 11.07 -0.63 1.47
N LYS A 95 11.14 0.56 0.84
CA LYS A 95 12.27 1.50 0.91
C LYS A 95 11.85 2.79 1.61
N ALA A 96 11.61 2.72 2.92
CA ALA A 96 11.41 3.92 3.74
C ALA A 96 12.61 4.89 3.69
N ASN A 97 13.84 4.38 3.46
CA ASN A 97 15.07 5.18 3.45
C ASN A 97 15.26 6.08 2.22
N ARG A 98 14.40 5.98 1.19
CA ARG A 98 14.52 6.81 -0.03
C ARG A 98 13.58 8.01 -0.05
N CYS A 99 12.71 8.15 0.95
CA CYS A 99 11.67 9.18 0.97
C CYS A 99 12.06 10.42 1.80
N LYS A 100 13.36 10.58 2.09
CA LYS A 100 14.00 11.85 2.44
C LYS A 100 14.76 12.36 1.22
N ALA A 101 14.09 13.07 0.32
CA ALA A 101 14.66 14.09 -0.56
C ALA A 101 13.60 14.57 -1.55
N ALA A 102 12.86 15.61 -1.15
CA ALA A 102 12.62 16.82 -1.93
C ALA A 102 12.03 17.86 -0.97
#